data_AF-A0A482RHF5-F1
#
_entry.id   AF-A0A482RHF5-F1
#
_cell.length_a   1.000
_cell.length_b   1.000
_cell.length_c   1.000
_cell.angle_alpha   90.00
_cell.angle_beta   90.00
_cell.angle_gamma   90.00
#
_symmetry.space_group_name_H-M   'P 1'
#
loop_
_entity.id
_entity.type
_entity.pdbx_description
1 polymer ?
#
loop_
_entity_poly.entity_id
_entity_poly.type
_entity_poly.pdbx_seq_one_letter_code
_entity_poly.pdbx_strand_id
1 'polypeptide(L)'
;NPSTGQALSNAFAKFSGCSDGSATANWTAVELCLRALNSSQIIQAQLLTTRDVGADLQRIIEAFVPWTPTCTWARTARGLRSVVLSCSPALTLHASFLPRARARADNTSYLPTLPFAAFQAGQVVDVPTIFGTVQNEGNLFINFAFNSSLASDKYLAALLVIMGLEKGLKVSAQYPVPSPAPADLRPHMSDIATDALFVCAVRNASASVAAAPGRRSPVFVYHFDHVESFNPAAWGTVYPFNLCWPIVCHGSELVELFHPEYPAIGTNYTMAENALSLSMQWYWSNLAAQGAPGVGFSGAPLLWPAYNATGRATMLLQTGGNSVLADYNTANCNFFDQQVGYDFY
;
A
#
# COMPACT_ATOMS: atom_id res chain seq x y z
N ASN A 1 7.77 14.54 25.79
CA ASN A 1 6.57 14.10 25.05
C ASN A 1 6.62 12.60 24.82
N PRO A 2 5.55 11.84 25.14
CA PRO A 2 5.47 10.43 24.78
C PRO A 2 5.57 10.29 23.26
N SER A 3 6.18 9.20 22.80
CA SER A 3 6.19 8.91 21.35
C SER A 3 4.78 8.57 20.86
N THR A 4 4.47 8.79 19.57
CA THR A 4 3.14 8.52 18.98
C THR A 4 2.61 7.12 19.31
N GLY A 5 3.47 6.09 19.26
CA GLY A 5 3.10 4.73 19.65
C GLY A 5 2.74 4.58 21.13
N GLN A 6 3.40 5.33 22.02
CA GLN A 6 3.05 5.34 23.45
C GLN A 6 1.74 6.08 23.69
N ALA A 7 1.46 7.15 22.93
CA ALA A 7 0.19 7.84 22.98
C ALA A 7 -0.98 6.93 22.55
N LEU A 8 -0.81 6.15 21.47
CA LEU A 8 -1.78 5.14 21.03
C LEU A 8 -2.01 4.05 22.08
N SER A 9 -0.93 3.46 22.63
CA SER A 9 -1.07 2.43 23.65
C SER A 9 -1.78 2.97 24.90
N ASN A 10 -1.45 4.19 25.33
CA ASN A 10 -2.11 4.84 26.47
C ASN A 10 -3.60 5.11 26.18
N ALA A 11 -3.91 5.66 25.00
CA ALA A 11 -5.28 5.92 24.58
C ALA A 11 -6.09 4.62 24.47
N PHE A 12 -5.51 3.56 23.93
CA PHE A 12 -6.15 2.26 23.89
C PHE A 12 -6.39 1.65 25.27
N ALA A 13 -5.40 1.70 26.16
CA ALA A 13 -5.56 1.26 27.54
C ALA A 13 -6.68 2.04 28.25
N LYS A 14 -6.82 3.34 27.95
CA LYS A 14 -7.91 4.18 28.44
C LYS A 14 -9.27 3.78 27.88
N PHE A 15 -9.42 3.67 26.55
CA PHE A 15 -10.70 3.36 25.92
C PHE A 15 -11.17 1.91 26.13
N SER A 16 -10.24 1.01 26.44
CA SER A 16 -10.56 -0.35 26.87
C SER A 16 -10.97 -0.45 28.34
N GLY A 17 -10.87 0.65 29.10
CA GLY A 17 -11.17 0.68 30.54
C GLY A 17 -10.10 0.04 31.42
N CYS A 18 -8.93 -0.26 30.87
CA CYS A 18 -7.82 -0.93 31.56
C CYS A 18 -6.81 0.04 32.21
N SER A 19 -6.94 1.35 31.96
CA SER A 19 -6.11 2.40 32.54
C SER A 19 -6.84 3.74 32.54
N ASP A 20 -6.32 4.72 33.28
CA ASP A 20 -6.70 6.13 33.19
C ASP A 20 -6.06 6.85 31.98
N GLY A 21 -5.17 6.18 31.25
CA GLY A 21 -4.41 6.73 30.13
C GLY A 21 -3.13 7.45 30.55
N SER A 22 -2.70 7.32 31.81
CA SER A 22 -1.44 7.90 32.28
C SER A 22 -0.22 7.20 31.66
N ALA A 23 0.84 7.97 31.40
CA ALA A 23 2.11 7.44 30.89
C ALA A 23 2.85 6.55 31.91
N THR A 24 2.39 6.53 33.16
CA THR A 24 2.95 5.76 34.29
C THR A 24 2.12 4.52 34.63
N ALA A 25 1.19 4.12 33.76
CA ALA A 25 0.35 2.94 33.99
C ALA A 25 1.21 1.68 34.24
N ASN A 26 0.76 0.84 35.18
CA ASN A 26 1.35 -0.48 35.39
C ASN A 26 0.95 -1.40 34.24
N TRP A 27 1.83 -1.51 33.23
CA TRP A 27 1.54 -2.24 32.00
C TRP A 27 1.27 -3.73 32.21
N THR A 28 1.82 -4.36 33.23
CA THR A 28 1.47 -5.76 33.56
C THR A 28 0.00 -5.89 33.96
N ALA A 29 -0.53 -4.94 34.75
CA ALA A 29 -1.94 -4.92 35.11
C ALA A 29 -2.83 -4.57 33.91
N VAL A 30 -2.39 -3.62 33.07
CA VAL A 30 -3.09 -3.26 31.82
C VAL A 30 -3.19 -4.48 30.90
N GLU A 31 -2.11 -5.22 30.68
CA GLU A 31 -2.12 -6.43 29.85
C GLU A 31 -3.04 -7.52 30.39
N LEU A 32 -3.05 -7.75 31.71
CA LEU A 32 -3.95 -8.72 32.33
C LEU A 32 -5.42 -8.32 32.14
N CYS A 33 -5.73 -7.03 32.29
CA CYS A 33 -7.07 -6.49 32.02
C CYS A 33 -7.45 -6.67 30.53
N LEU A 34 -6.56 -6.30 29.61
CA LEU A 34 -6.81 -6.42 28.16
C LEU A 34 -7.07 -7.88 27.75
N ARG A 35 -6.35 -8.84 28.34
CA ARG A 35 -6.55 -10.28 28.09
C ARG A 35 -7.90 -10.81 28.60
N ALA A 36 -8.55 -10.10 29.52
CA ALA A 36 -9.86 -10.46 30.05
C ALA A 36 -11.02 -9.87 29.23
N LEU A 37 -10.75 -8.95 28.30
CA LEU A 37 -11.77 -8.36 27.43
C LEU A 37 -12.14 -9.30 26.30
N ASN A 38 -13.41 -9.26 25.87
CA ASN A 38 -13.85 -9.95 24.68
C ASN A 38 -13.48 -9.17 23.39
N SER A 39 -13.57 -9.83 22.24
CA SER A 39 -13.21 -9.25 20.94
C SER A 39 -13.99 -7.98 20.61
N SER A 40 -15.28 -7.89 20.97
CA SER A 40 -16.10 -6.71 20.72
C SER A 40 -15.58 -5.50 21.51
N GLN A 41 -15.22 -5.68 22.78
CA GLN A 41 -14.65 -4.62 23.61
C GLN A 41 -13.30 -4.15 23.07
N ILE A 42 -12.45 -5.08 22.63
CA ILE A 42 -11.17 -4.75 21.99
C ILE A 42 -11.37 -3.92 20.71
N ILE A 43 -12.29 -4.33 19.83
CA ILE A 43 -12.58 -3.61 18.59
C ILE A 43 -13.16 -2.23 18.88
N GLN A 44 -14.07 -2.09 19.85
CA GLN A 44 -14.62 -0.78 20.21
C GLN A 44 -13.56 0.15 20.78
N ALA A 45 -12.71 -0.34 21.69
CA ALA A 45 -11.59 0.44 22.22
C ALA A 45 -10.64 0.88 21.10
N GLN A 46 -10.40 0.02 20.10
CA GLN A 46 -9.58 0.32 18.94
C GLN A 46 -10.17 1.44 18.09
N LEU A 47 -11.48 1.38 17.80
CA LEU A 47 -12.18 2.43 17.05
C LEU A 47 -12.12 3.78 17.78
N LEU A 48 -12.37 3.78 19.10
CA LEU A 48 -12.31 4.98 19.92
C LEU A 48 -10.90 5.58 19.99
N THR A 49 -9.89 4.73 20.14
CA THR A 49 -8.48 5.13 20.11
C THR A 49 -8.14 5.81 18.80
N THR A 50 -8.60 5.25 17.69
CA THR A 50 -8.36 5.80 16.35
C THR A 50 -9.05 7.15 16.16
N ARG A 51 -10.24 7.35 16.75
CA ARG A 51 -10.95 8.64 16.69
C ARG A 51 -10.32 9.72 17.57
N ASP A 52 -9.86 9.35 18.76
CA ASP A 52 -9.22 10.27 19.71
C ASP A 52 -7.83 10.71 19.22
N VAL A 53 -7.04 9.75 18.75
CA VAL A 53 -5.71 10.02 18.17
C VAL A 53 -5.83 10.62 16.77
N GLY A 54 -6.86 10.26 16.00
CA GLY A 54 -7.12 10.73 14.64
C GLY A 54 -7.78 12.11 14.52
N ALA A 55 -8.09 12.79 15.63
CA ALA A 55 -8.59 14.17 15.63
C ALA A 55 -7.49 15.21 15.28
N ASP A 56 -6.22 14.82 15.27
CA ASP A 56 -5.11 15.63 14.76
C ASP A 56 -4.85 15.29 13.27
N LEU A 57 -4.97 16.28 12.39
CA LEU A 57 -4.67 16.18 10.94
C LEU A 57 -3.27 15.59 10.63
N GLN A 58 -2.32 15.69 11.57
CA GLN A 58 -1.00 15.07 11.48
C GLN A 58 -1.02 13.52 11.57
N ARG A 59 -2.15 12.89 11.94
CA ARG A 59 -2.26 11.45 12.25
C ARG A 59 -3.27 10.67 11.41
N ILE A 60 -3.98 11.34 10.49
CA ILE A 60 -4.71 10.68 9.38
C ILE A 60 -3.79 9.75 8.57
N ILE A 61 -2.48 10.03 8.58
CA ILE A 61 -1.43 9.26 7.91
C ILE A 61 -1.21 7.87 8.57
N GLU A 62 -1.68 7.63 9.79
CA GLU A 62 -1.64 6.28 10.39
C GLU A 62 -2.53 5.28 9.61
N ALA A 63 -3.53 5.77 8.86
CA ALA A 63 -4.28 4.95 7.91
C ALA A 63 -3.42 4.45 6.71
N PHE A 64 -2.22 5.00 6.53
CA PHE A 64 -1.31 4.73 5.41
C PHE A 64 -0.10 3.83 5.80
N VAL A 65 -0.06 3.25 7.00
CA VAL A 65 1.08 2.44 7.50
C VAL A 65 0.67 0.98 7.80
N PRO A 66 1.46 -0.01 7.34
CA PRO A 66 1.69 -0.35 5.95
C PRO A 66 0.57 -1.29 5.45
N TRP A 67 -0.18 -0.84 4.46
CA TRP A 67 -0.94 -1.72 3.56
C TRP A 67 -0.10 -2.21 2.38
N THR A 68 1.22 -1.97 2.37
CA THR A 68 2.11 -2.64 1.42
C THR A 68 2.01 -4.14 1.68
N PRO A 69 1.57 -4.97 0.72
CA PRO A 69 1.69 -6.40 0.89
C PRO A 69 3.17 -6.70 1.13
N THR A 70 3.47 -7.22 2.32
CA THR A 70 4.73 -7.93 2.54
C THR A 70 4.89 -8.90 1.38
N CYS A 71 6.00 -8.78 0.64
CA CYS A 71 6.34 -9.68 -0.45
C CYS A 71 5.94 -11.12 -0.08
N THR A 72 5.11 -11.75 -0.89
CA THR A 72 4.75 -13.15 -0.68
C THR A 72 5.99 -13.99 -0.92
N TRP A 73 6.51 -14.59 0.16
CA TRP A 73 7.60 -15.56 0.08
C TRP A 73 7.01 -16.93 -0.25
N ALA A 74 7.38 -17.51 -1.38
CA ALA A 74 7.11 -18.91 -1.64
C ALA A 74 8.14 -19.77 -0.86
N ARG A 75 7.74 -20.33 0.28
CA ARG A 75 8.40 -21.54 0.81
C ARG A 75 7.59 -22.76 0.35
N THR A 76 8.22 -23.62 -0.43
CA THR A 76 7.73 -24.96 -0.74
C THR A 76 7.80 -25.84 0.51
N ALA A 77 6.78 -25.74 1.37
CA ALA A 77 6.53 -26.75 2.41
C ALA A 77 5.27 -27.53 2.01
N ARG A 78 5.47 -28.78 1.59
CA ARG A 78 4.40 -29.73 1.33
C ARG A 78 3.57 -29.89 2.61
N GLY A 79 2.27 -29.61 2.49
CA GLY A 79 1.26 -30.07 3.44
C GLY A 79 0.78 -28.99 4.40
N LEU A 80 -0.34 -28.36 4.06
CA LEU A 80 -1.47 -28.12 4.95
C LEU A 80 -2.70 -27.80 4.07
N ARG A 81 -3.78 -28.53 4.33
CA ARG A 81 -5.04 -28.49 3.60
C ARG A 81 -5.86 -27.27 4.05
N SER A 82 -6.46 -26.60 3.06
CA SER A 82 -7.64 -25.71 3.15
C SER A 82 -7.55 -24.48 4.08
N VAL A 83 -7.40 -23.30 3.49
CA VAL A 83 -7.76 -22.02 4.12
C VAL A 83 -9.15 -21.63 3.61
N VAL A 84 -10.14 -21.63 4.50
CA VAL A 84 -11.47 -21.08 4.23
C VAL A 84 -11.40 -19.57 4.47
N LEU A 85 -11.50 -18.77 3.42
CA LEU A 85 -11.76 -17.33 3.54
C LEU A 85 -13.27 -17.12 3.70
N SER A 86 -13.72 -16.75 4.90
CA SER A 86 -15.06 -16.19 5.06
C SER A 86 -15.00 -14.67 4.87
N CYS A 87 -15.55 -14.18 3.76
CA CYS A 87 -15.93 -12.77 3.62
C CYS A 87 -17.16 -12.50 4.49
N SER A 88 -17.09 -11.50 5.36
CA SER A 88 -18.25 -10.87 5.99
C SER A 88 -18.31 -9.39 5.57
N PRO A 89 -19.46 -8.89 5.09
CA PRO A 89 -19.57 -7.56 4.50
C PRO A 89 -20.00 -6.54 5.57
N ALA A 90 -19.10 -6.16 6.48
CA ALA A 90 -19.24 -4.99 7.35
C ALA A 90 -18.06 -4.91 8.31
N LEU A 91 -16.87 -4.60 7.79
CA LEU A 91 -15.76 -4.23 8.64
C LEU A 91 -15.08 -3.03 8.02
N THR A 92 -15.28 -1.87 8.63
CA THR A 92 -14.46 -0.69 8.38
C THR A 92 -13.07 -1.04 8.92
N LEU A 93 -12.20 -1.59 8.06
CA LEU A 93 -10.85 -2.02 8.41
C LEU A 93 -10.03 -0.79 8.84
N HIS A 94 -9.98 -0.53 10.14
CA HIS A 94 -9.04 0.38 10.76
C HIS A 94 -7.90 -0.47 11.34
N ALA A 95 -6.72 -0.40 10.74
CA ALA A 95 -5.53 -1.10 11.23
C ALA A 95 -4.84 -0.28 12.33
N SER A 96 -5.41 -0.28 13.53
CA SER A 96 -4.84 0.43 14.70
C SER A 96 -3.94 -0.45 15.55
N PHE A 97 -3.80 -1.73 15.19
CA PHE A 97 -2.89 -2.70 15.81
C PHE A 97 -1.95 -3.34 14.80
N LEU A 98 -1.21 -2.48 14.10
CA LEU A 98 0.10 -2.86 13.62
C LEU A 98 1.15 -2.43 14.66
N PRO A 99 2.31 -3.09 14.75
CA PRO A 99 3.31 -2.79 15.77
C PRO A 99 3.79 -1.33 15.65
N ARG A 100 3.22 -0.46 16.50
CA ARG A 100 3.58 0.95 16.75
C ARG A 100 3.35 1.86 15.52
N ALA A 101 2.80 3.08 15.70
CA ALA A 101 2.57 4.08 14.64
C ALA A 101 3.83 4.84 14.19
N ARG A 102 4.84 4.06 13.89
CA ARG A 102 5.86 4.24 12.85
C ARG A 102 6.04 2.80 12.39
N ALA A 103 6.31 2.48 11.12
CA ALA A 103 6.95 1.20 10.83
C ALA A 103 8.37 1.20 11.44
N ARG A 104 8.49 1.40 12.76
CA ARG A 104 9.70 1.55 13.50
C ARG A 104 10.26 0.16 13.62
N ALA A 105 11.56 0.08 13.33
CA ALA A 105 12.41 -0.89 13.96
C ALA A 105 11.96 -1.05 15.42
N ASP A 106 11.38 -2.19 15.78
CA ASP A 106 11.10 -2.47 17.18
C ASP A 106 12.38 -2.91 17.92
N ASN A 107 13.51 -2.90 17.18
CA ASN A 107 14.83 -3.36 17.57
C ASN A 107 14.78 -4.82 18.06
N THR A 108 13.79 -5.57 17.57
CA THR A 108 13.71 -7.02 17.76
C THR A 108 14.47 -7.72 16.64
N SER A 109 14.59 -9.04 16.78
CA SER A 109 15.10 -9.91 15.71
C SER A 109 14.22 -9.92 14.46
N TYR A 110 12.96 -9.46 14.53
CA TYR A 110 12.02 -9.50 13.40
C TYR A 110 12.04 -8.21 12.58
N LEU A 111 12.11 -7.04 13.23
CA LEU A 111 12.19 -5.72 12.59
C LEU A 111 13.31 -4.88 13.23
N PRO A 112 14.59 -5.19 12.95
CA PRO A 112 15.73 -4.49 13.55
C PRO A 112 15.93 -3.07 13.00
N THR A 113 15.38 -2.77 11.83
CA THR A 113 15.42 -1.44 11.19
C THR A 113 14.08 -1.11 10.54
N LEU A 114 13.88 0.14 10.09
CA LEU A 114 12.70 0.51 9.30
C LEU A 114 12.66 -0.34 8.02
N PRO A 115 11.53 -0.96 7.65
CA PRO A 115 11.46 -1.78 6.44
C PRO A 115 12.01 -1.06 5.22
N PHE A 116 11.54 0.17 4.94
CA PHE A 116 12.01 0.92 3.77
C PHE A 116 13.52 1.14 3.77
N ALA A 117 14.11 1.47 4.93
CA ALA A 117 15.56 1.60 5.07
C ALA A 117 16.30 0.25 4.86
N ALA A 118 15.71 -0.88 5.29
CA ALA A 118 16.26 -2.20 5.02
C ALA A 118 16.31 -2.49 3.51
N PHE A 119 15.23 -2.18 2.78
CA PHE A 119 15.19 -2.33 1.32
C PHE A 119 16.21 -1.41 0.64
N GLN A 120 16.31 -0.15 1.06
CA GLN A 120 17.31 0.80 0.53
C GLN A 120 18.75 0.35 0.78
N ALA A 121 19.01 -0.27 1.93
CA ALA A 121 20.32 -0.82 2.28
C ALA A 121 20.59 -2.21 1.67
N GLY A 122 19.63 -2.80 0.95
CA GLY A 122 19.73 -4.18 0.44
C GLY A 122 19.75 -5.25 1.53
N GLN A 123 19.33 -4.91 2.76
CA GLN A 123 19.24 -5.81 3.92
C GLN A 123 17.99 -6.69 3.84
N VAL A 124 17.83 -7.38 2.72
CA VAL A 124 16.73 -8.29 2.43
C VAL A 124 17.27 -9.67 2.07
N VAL A 125 16.46 -10.71 2.24
CA VAL A 125 16.88 -12.07 1.88
C VAL A 125 17.08 -12.18 0.37
N ASP A 126 18.17 -12.81 -0.04
CA ASP A 126 18.52 -13.00 -1.45
C ASP A 126 17.65 -14.08 -2.13
N VAL A 127 16.42 -13.72 -2.54
CA VAL A 127 15.53 -14.55 -3.38
C VAL A 127 14.96 -13.76 -4.56
N PRO A 128 14.49 -14.39 -5.66
CA PRO A 128 13.77 -13.70 -6.72
C PRO A 128 12.54 -12.95 -6.18
N THR A 129 12.32 -11.71 -6.61
CA THR A 129 11.25 -10.87 -6.03
C THR A 129 10.51 -10.10 -7.11
N ILE A 130 9.17 -10.09 -7.04
CA ILE A 130 8.31 -9.17 -7.79
C ILE A 130 7.86 -8.05 -6.83
N PHE A 131 7.94 -6.81 -7.31
CA PHE A 131 7.25 -5.65 -6.75
C PHE A 131 6.25 -5.11 -7.77
N GLY A 132 5.29 -4.33 -7.33
CA GLY A 132 4.50 -3.55 -8.28
C GLY A 132 3.57 -2.56 -7.61
N THR A 133 2.85 -1.87 -8.48
CA THR A 133 1.89 -0.83 -8.13
C THR A 133 0.72 -0.85 -9.09
N VAL A 134 -0.37 -0.20 -8.72
CA VAL A 134 -1.49 0.13 -9.61
C VAL A 134 -1.47 1.60 -10.06
N GLN A 135 -2.24 1.97 -11.08
CA GLN A 135 -2.23 3.32 -11.65
C GLN A 135 -2.73 4.42 -10.69
N ASN A 136 -3.66 4.14 -9.77
CA ASN A 136 -4.25 5.14 -8.86
C ASN A 136 -4.21 4.72 -7.38
N GLU A 137 -3.05 4.30 -6.90
CA GLU A 137 -2.80 3.82 -5.53
C GLU A 137 -3.37 4.74 -4.45
N GLY A 138 -3.11 6.05 -4.56
CA GLY A 138 -3.44 7.03 -3.53
C GLY A 138 -4.93 7.32 -3.38
N ASN A 139 -5.77 6.94 -4.36
CA ASN A 139 -7.14 7.44 -4.43
C ASN A 139 -8.02 7.05 -3.24
N LEU A 140 -8.00 5.77 -2.86
CA LEU A 140 -8.78 5.30 -1.71
C LEU A 140 -8.37 6.03 -0.44
N PHE A 141 -7.06 6.14 -0.21
CA PHE A 141 -6.54 6.68 1.03
C PHE A 141 -6.82 8.18 1.20
N ILE A 142 -6.69 8.98 0.12
CA ILE A 142 -7.07 10.39 0.15
C ILE A 142 -8.58 10.55 0.42
N ASN A 143 -9.42 9.68 -0.14
CA ASN A 143 -10.86 9.76 0.10
C ASN A 143 -11.29 9.21 1.48
N PHE A 144 -10.53 8.30 2.09
CA PHE A 144 -10.68 7.97 3.51
C PHE A 144 -10.28 9.14 4.40
N ALA A 145 -9.20 9.85 4.06
CA ALA A 145 -8.73 11.02 4.78
C ALA A 145 -9.69 12.22 4.71
N PHE A 146 -10.29 12.45 3.55
CA PHE A 146 -11.13 13.62 3.28
C PHE A 146 -12.53 13.19 2.80
N ASN A 147 -13.45 13.10 3.76
CA ASN A 147 -14.87 12.73 3.53
C ASN A 147 -15.69 13.80 2.77
N SER A 148 -15.10 14.97 2.52
CA SER A 148 -15.68 16.07 1.76
C SER A 148 -14.68 16.61 0.75
N SER A 149 -15.17 17.37 -0.23
CA SER A 149 -14.33 18.06 -1.21
C SER A 149 -13.16 18.82 -0.55
N LEU A 150 -11.97 18.71 -1.13
CA LEU A 150 -10.79 19.42 -0.66
C LEU A 150 -10.59 20.71 -1.49
N ALA A 151 -11.03 21.83 -0.94
CA ALA A 151 -10.86 23.14 -1.58
C ALA A 151 -9.40 23.61 -1.59
N SER A 152 -9.05 24.54 -2.48
CA SER A 152 -7.67 25.03 -2.70
C SER A 152 -7.00 25.63 -1.47
N ASP A 153 -7.76 26.36 -0.65
CA ASP A 153 -7.29 26.96 0.61
C ASP A 153 -6.91 25.89 1.66
N LYS A 154 -7.64 24.77 1.68
CA LYS A 154 -7.37 23.64 2.59
C LYS A 154 -6.33 22.68 2.04
N TYR A 155 -6.25 22.51 0.72
CA TYR A 155 -5.33 21.59 0.07
C TYR A 155 -3.87 21.87 0.43
N LEU A 156 -3.43 23.13 0.28
CA LEU A 156 -2.03 23.46 0.57
C LEU A 156 -1.71 23.26 2.05
N ALA A 157 -2.61 23.69 2.94
CA ALA A 157 -2.45 23.47 4.37
C ALA A 157 -2.34 21.97 4.71
N ALA A 158 -3.20 21.13 4.12
CA ALA A 158 -3.14 19.68 4.31
C ALA A 158 -1.82 19.09 3.81
N LEU A 159 -1.35 19.49 2.62
CA LEU A 159 -0.08 19.03 2.06
C LEU A 159 1.11 19.40 2.96
N LEU A 160 1.17 20.65 3.43
CA LEU A 160 2.24 21.14 4.32
C LEU A 160 2.21 20.44 5.69
N VAL A 161 1.02 20.12 6.20
CA VAL A 161 0.87 19.36 7.46
C VAL A 161 1.34 17.91 7.28
N ILE A 162 1.00 17.28 6.16
CA ILE A 162 1.28 15.87 5.90
C ILE A 162 2.76 15.64 5.58
N MET A 163 3.34 16.48 4.72
CA MET A 163 4.72 16.30 4.26
C MET A 163 5.74 17.09 5.08
N GLY A 164 5.28 18.01 5.93
CA GLY A 164 6.11 19.03 6.57
C GLY A 164 6.33 20.23 5.65
N LEU A 165 6.68 21.37 6.26
CA LEU A 165 6.73 22.66 5.55
C LEU A 165 7.70 22.64 4.36
N GLU A 166 8.93 22.18 4.55
CA GLU A 166 9.95 22.20 3.49
C GLU A 166 9.58 21.28 2.31
N LYS A 167 9.26 20.01 2.61
CA LYS A 167 8.94 19.00 1.60
C LYS A 167 7.61 19.33 0.91
N GLY A 168 6.60 19.75 1.67
CA GLY A 168 5.31 20.13 1.13
C GLY A 168 5.39 21.33 0.17
N LEU A 169 6.26 22.32 0.42
CA LEU A 169 6.49 23.42 -0.53
C LEU A 169 7.16 22.94 -1.83
N LYS A 170 8.17 22.05 -1.74
CA LYS A 170 8.80 21.44 -2.93
C LYS A 170 7.77 20.64 -3.74
N VAL A 171 6.96 19.83 -3.07
CA VAL A 171 5.93 19.00 -3.72
C VAL A 171 4.84 19.87 -4.34
N SER A 172 4.39 20.93 -3.67
CA SER A 172 3.42 21.87 -4.25
C SER A 172 3.95 22.56 -5.51
N ALA A 173 5.27 22.76 -5.61
CA ALA A 173 5.89 23.33 -6.81
C ALA A 173 6.00 22.31 -7.94
N GLN A 174 6.31 21.04 -7.63
CA GLN A 174 6.36 19.95 -8.61
C GLN A 174 4.98 19.57 -9.14
N TYR A 175 3.95 19.66 -8.30
CA TYR A 175 2.55 19.34 -8.62
C TYR A 175 1.70 20.61 -8.56
N PRO A 176 1.83 21.52 -9.55
CA PRO A 176 1.08 22.75 -9.55
C PRO A 176 -0.43 22.46 -9.63
N VAL A 177 -1.20 23.17 -8.80
CA VAL A 177 -2.66 23.09 -8.86
C VAL A 177 -3.14 23.49 -10.27
N PRO A 178 -4.04 22.71 -10.92
CA PRO A 178 -4.54 23.04 -12.24
C PRO A 178 -5.18 24.44 -12.28
N SER A 179 -5.10 25.12 -13.42
CA SER A 179 -5.73 26.43 -13.64
C SER A 179 -6.78 26.34 -14.76
N PRO A 180 -8.06 26.68 -14.50
CA PRO A 180 -8.61 27.13 -13.21
C PRO A 180 -8.63 26.02 -12.15
N ALA A 181 -8.52 26.40 -10.87
CA ALA A 181 -8.52 25.45 -9.76
C ALA A 181 -9.85 24.69 -9.70
N PRO A 182 -9.83 23.34 -9.70
CA PRO A 182 -11.02 22.54 -9.50
C PRO A 182 -11.66 22.80 -8.13
N ALA A 183 -12.98 22.59 -8.03
CA ALA A 183 -13.70 22.68 -6.76
C ALA A 183 -13.29 21.60 -5.74
N ASP A 184 -12.72 20.50 -6.22
CA ASP A 184 -12.21 19.38 -5.42
C ASP A 184 -10.80 18.99 -5.87
N LEU A 185 -9.83 19.13 -4.96
CA LEU A 185 -8.43 18.77 -5.17
C LEU A 185 -8.07 17.40 -4.61
N ARG A 186 -9.04 16.59 -4.15
CA ARG A 186 -8.76 15.21 -3.77
C ARG A 186 -8.12 14.41 -4.91
N PRO A 187 -8.57 14.47 -6.19
CA PRO A 187 -7.87 13.79 -7.28
C PRO A 187 -6.41 14.23 -7.42
N HIS A 188 -6.14 15.54 -7.37
CA HIS A 188 -4.78 16.09 -7.43
C HIS A 188 -3.90 15.61 -6.27
N MET A 189 -4.49 15.53 -5.06
CA MET A 189 -3.80 14.99 -3.89
C MET A 189 -3.59 13.47 -3.98
N SER A 190 -4.50 12.74 -4.64
CA SER A 190 -4.37 11.30 -4.92
C SER A 190 -3.20 11.00 -5.86
N ASP A 191 -2.95 11.85 -6.85
CA ASP A 191 -1.81 11.71 -7.75
C ASP A 191 -0.48 11.87 -6.97
N ILE A 192 -0.40 12.90 -6.12
CA ILE A 192 0.75 13.10 -5.23
C ILE A 192 0.94 11.90 -4.30
N ALA A 193 -0.14 11.39 -3.69
CA ALA A 193 -0.06 10.25 -2.79
C ALA A 193 0.34 8.96 -3.51
N THR A 194 -0.13 8.76 -4.74
CA THR A 194 0.24 7.63 -5.62
C THR A 194 1.75 7.63 -5.85
N ASP A 195 2.31 8.77 -6.22
CA ASP A 195 3.74 8.90 -6.48
C ASP A 195 4.57 8.79 -5.18
N ALA A 196 4.22 9.57 -4.16
CA ALA A 196 5.00 9.68 -2.93
C ALA A 196 5.03 8.38 -2.11
N LEU A 197 3.88 7.70 -1.98
CA LEU A 197 3.74 6.59 -1.04
C LEU A 197 3.89 5.21 -1.70
N PHE A 198 3.66 5.12 -3.01
CA PHE A 198 3.63 3.83 -3.71
C PHE A 198 4.62 3.80 -4.87
N VAL A 199 4.32 4.46 -5.98
CA VAL A 199 5.07 4.29 -7.24
C VAL A 199 6.55 4.60 -7.07
N CYS A 200 6.88 5.77 -6.52
CA CYS A 200 8.29 6.18 -6.39
C CYS A 200 9.00 5.45 -5.25
N ALA A 201 8.30 5.18 -4.15
CA ALA A 201 8.84 4.37 -3.06
C ALA A 201 9.18 2.94 -3.53
N VAL A 202 8.29 2.28 -4.27
CA VAL A 202 8.52 0.96 -4.87
C VAL A 202 9.67 1.01 -5.88
N ARG A 203 9.75 2.05 -6.72
CA ARG A 203 10.87 2.26 -7.64
C ARG A 203 12.19 2.34 -6.89
N ASN A 204 12.25 3.14 -5.83
CA ASN A 204 13.45 3.35 -5.03
C ASN A 204 13.89 2.06 -4.33
N ALA A 205 12.95 1.39 -3.65
CA ALA A 205 13.21 0.14 -2.94
C ALA A 205 13.68 -0.97 -3.89
N SER A 206 12.98 -1.15 -5.02
CA SER A 206 13.33 -2.18 -6.01
C SER A 206 14.67 -1.91 -6.68
N ALA A 207 14.98 -0.66 -7.03
CA ALA A 207 16.28 -0.27 -7.58
C ALA A 207 17.41 -0.53 -6.58
N SER A 208 17.19 -0.20 -5.30
CA SER A 208 18.17 -0.39 -4.24
C SER A 208 18.46 -1.88 -3.99
N VAL A 209 17.42 -2.71 -3.91
CA VAL A 209 17.57 -4.17 -3.77
C VAL A 209 18.26 -4.76 -5.01
N ALA A 210 17.91 -4.32 -6.21
CA ALA A 210 18.53 -4.82 -7.45
C ALA A 210 20.01 -4.45 -7.54
N ALA A 211 20.41 -3.29 -7.00
CA ALA A 211 21.80 -2.82 -6.98
C ALA A 211 22.60 -3.27 -5.74
N ALA A 212 21.98 -4.00 -4.81
CA ALA A 212 22.62 -4.36 -3.55
C ALA A 212 23.88 -5.21 -3.77
N PRO A 213 25.01 -4.90 -3.09
CA PRO A 213 26.22 -5.70 -3.20
C PRO A 213 25.98 -7.18 -2.83
N GLY A 214 26.42 -8.09 -3.69
CA GLY A 214 26.26 -9.53 -3.48
C GLY A 214 24.87 -10.07 -3.83
N ARG A 215 23.94 -9.23 -4.31
CA ARG A 215 22.65 -9.67 -4.85
C ARG A 215 22.86 -10.62 -6.04
N ARG A 216 22.24 -11.80 -6.00
CA ARG A 216 22.28 -12.77 -7.11
C ARG A 216 20.92 -12.99 -7.73
N SER A 217 19.86 -12.93 -6.93
CA SER A 217 18.52 -13.20 -7.44
C SER A 217 17.93 -11.98 -8.15
N PRO A 218 17.16 -12.17 -9.22
CA PRO A 218 16.58 -11.06 -9.97
C PRO A 218 15.46 -10.35 -9.18
N VAL A 219 15.28 -9.07 -9.50
CA VAL A 219 14.12 -8.27 -9.11
C VAL A 219 13.27 -8.03 -10.34
N PHE A 220 11.96 -8.00 -10.21
CA PHE A 220 11.01 -7.70 -11.27
C PHE A 220 10.02 -6.66 -10.75
N VAL A 221 9.61 -5.73 -11.60
CA VAL A 221 8.65 -4.69 -11.24
C VAL A 221 7.52 -4.67 -12.26
N TYR A 222 6.27 -4.60 -11.77
CA TYR A 222 5.09 -4.37 -12.61
C TYR A 222 4.40 -3.05 -12.27
N HIS A 223 3.61 -2.59 -13.22
CA HIS A 223 2.60 -1.56 -13.06
C HIS A 223 1.30 -2.07 -13.66
N PHE A 224 0.22 -2.08 -12.87
CA PHE A 224 -1.09 -2.55 -13.29
C PHE A 224 -1.98 -1.37 -13.62
N ASP A 225 -2.54 -1.37 -14.83
CA ASP A 225 -3.33 -0.27 -15.37
C ASP A 225 -4.54 -0.81 -16.14
N HIS A 226 -5.44 -1.48 -15.42
CA HIS A 226 -6.69 -1.95 -15.99
C HIS A 226 -7.84 -1.73 -15.02
N VAL A 227 -8.96 -1.21 -15.54
CA VAL A 227 -10.21 -1.03 -14.81
C VAL A 227 -11.11 -2.19 -15.17
N GLU A 228 -11.47 -3.03 -14.20
CA GLU A 228 -12.31 -4.19 -14.50
C GLU A 228 -13.68 -3.79 -15.01
N SER A 229 -14.17 -4.55 -15.98
CA SER A 229 -15.49 -4.39 -16.61
C SER A 229 -16.65 -4.46 -15.60
N PHE A 230 -16.40 -5.07 -14.44
CA PHE A 230 -17.34 -5.23 -13.34
C PHE A 230 -16.95 -4.43 -12.08
N ASN A 231 -16.04 -3.45 -12.17
CA ASN A 231 -15.60 -2.63 -11.04
C ASN A 231 -16.74 -2.08 -10.16
N PRO A 232 -17.87 -1.58 -10.71
CA PRO A 232 -18.99 -1.15 -9.88
C PRO A 232 -19.55 -2.21 -8.94
N ALA A 233 -19.56 -3.47 -9.38
CA ALA A 233 -20.04 -4.59 -8.58
C ALA A 233 -18.97 -5.06 -7.57
N ALA A 234 -17.69 -5.05 -7.96
CA ALA A 234 -16.57 -5.42 -7.09
C ALA A 234 -16.36 -4.41 -5.93
N TRP A 235 -16.40 -3.12 -6.24
CA TRP A 235 -16.17 -2.05 -5.24
C TRP A 235 -17.44 -1.65 -4.48
N GLY A 236 -18.62 -1.93 -5.04
CA GLY A 236 -19.91 -1.55 -4.46
C GLY A 236 -20.20 -0.04 -4.55
N THR A 237 -21.34 0.38 -4.00
CA THR A 237 -21.89 1.74 -4.16
C THR A 237 -21.55 2.69 -3.01
N VAL A 238 -20.87 2.21 -1.97
CA VAL A 238 -20.61 2.97 -0.74
C VAL A 238 -19.35 3.80 -0.90
N TYR A 239 -19.42 5.07 -0.49
CA TYR A 239 -18.26 5.95 -0.41
C TYR A 239 -17.25 5.47 0.65
N PRO A 240 -15.93 5.51 0.39
CA PRO A 240 -15.26 6.01 -0.81
C PRO A 240 -15.03 4.98 -1.93
N PHE A 241 -15.44 3.72 -1.75
CA PHE A 241 -15.17 2.64 -2.69
C PHE A 241 -15.79 2.88 -4.07
N ASN A 242 -16.95 3.54 -4.13
CA ASN A 242 -17.58 3.87 -5.40
C ASN A 242 -16.75 4.81 -6.30
N LEU A 243 -15.75 5.51 -5.74
CA LEU A 243 -14.82 6.33 -6.52
C LEU A 243 -13.81 5.50 -7.32
N CYS A 244 -13.72 4.20 -7.06
CA CYS A 244 -12.84 3.27 -7.77
C CYS A 244 -13.51 2.65 -9.01
N TRP A 245 -14.75 3.03 -9.32
CA TRP A 245 -15.43 2.51 -10.51
C TRP A 245 -14.71 2.84 -11.81
N PRO A 246 -14.25 4.09 -12.05
CA PRO A 246 -13.67 4.47 -13.33
C PRO A 246 -12.14 4.48 -13.35
N ILE A 247 -11.48 4.02 -12.28
CA ILE A 247 -10.03 4.14 -12.09
C ILE A 247 -9.43 2.89 -11.44
N VAL A 248 -8.10 2.79 -11.41
CA VAL A 248 -7.36 1.62 -10.95
C VAL A 248 -6.88 1.82 -9.51
N CYS A 249 -7.79 1.64 -8.55
CA CYS A 249 -7.50 1.85 -7.13
C CYS A 249 -6.61 0.76 -6.51
N HIS A 250 -5.90 1.12 -5.43
CA HIS A 250 -5.10 0.19 -4.63
C HIS A 250 -5.81 -1.16 -4.36
N GLY A 251 -5.19 -2.26 -4.78
CA GLY A 251 -5.70 -3.62 -4.63
C GLY A 251 -6.57 -4.13 -5.79
N SER A 252 -6.83 -3.32 -6.81
CA SER A 252 -7.62 -3.74 -7.99
C SER A 252 -6.95 -4.87 -8.78
N GLU A 253 -5.63 -4.95 -8.77
CA GLU A 253 -4.91 -6.01 -9.48
C GLU A 253 -5.14 -7.40 -8.89
N LEU A 254 -5.60 -7.48 -7.64
CA LEU A 254 -5.81 -8.75 -6.95
C LEU A 254 -6.99 -9.54 -7.52
N VAL A 255 -8.06 -8.86 -7.95
CA VAL A 255 -9.20 -9.55 -8.57
C VAL A 255 -8.77 -10.15 -9.91
N GLU A 256 -7.94 -9.45 -10.66
CA GLU A 256 -7.38 -9.98 -11.90
C GLU A 256 -6.36 -11.10 -11.65
N LEU A 257 -5.46 -10.94 -10.68
CA LEU A 257 -4.43 -11.94 -10.37
C LEU A 257 -5.02 -13.26 -9.88
N PHE A 258 -5.97 -13.20 -8.94
CA PHE A 258 -6.54 -14.40 -8.32
C PHE A 258 -7.75 -14.96 -9.06
N HIS A 259 -8.34 -14.17 -9.97
CA HIS A 259 -9.49 -14.54 -10.79
C HIS A 259 -10.59 -15.25 -9.99
N PRO A 260 -11.11 -14.65 -8.89
CA PRO A 260 -12.14 -15.29 -8.11
C PRO A 260 -13.42 -15.45 -8.94
N GLU A 261 -13.92 -16.69 -9.02
CA GLU A 261 -15.25 -16.97 -9.54
C GLU A 261 -16.29 -16.65 -8.46
N TYR A 262 -16.87 -15.45 -8.51
CA TYR A 262 -17.89 -15.03 -7.54
C TYR A 262 -19.19 -14.60 -8.22
N PRO A 263 -20.02 -15.57 -8.68
CA PRO A 263 -21.25 -15.29 -9.41
C PRO A 263 -22.24 -14.39 -8.66
N ALA A 264 -22.21 -14.42 -7.33
CA ALA A 264 -23.09 -13.62 -6.47
C ALA A 264 -22.87 -12.09 -6.57
N ILE A 265 -21.69 -11.64 -7.01
CA ILE A 265 -21.38 -10.22 -7.23
C ILE A 265 -21.12 -9.91 -8.71
N GLY A 266 -21.42 -10.84 -9.63
CA GLY A 266 -21.40 -10.57 -11.06
C GLY A 266 -20.01 -10.35 -11.66
N THR A 267 -18.96 -11.00 -11.15
CA THR A 267 -17.62 -10.99 -11.75
C THR A 267 -17.64 -11.75 -13.08
N ASN A 268 -17.93 -11.05 -14.17
CA ASN A 268 -17.92 -11.62 -15.52
C ASN A 268 -16.76 -11.04 -16.32
N TYR A 269 -15.58 -11.65 -16.17
CA TYR A 269 -14.38 -11.25 -16.89
C TYR A 269 -14.62 -11.35 -18.40
N THR A 270 -14.32 -10.26 -19.11
CA THR A 270 -14.27 -10.24 -20.57
C THR A 270 -13.20 -11.18 -21.08
N MET A 271 -13.20 -11.49 -22.39
CA MET A 271 -12.12 -12.29 -22.98
C MET A 271 -10.74 -11.64 -22.81
N ALA A 272 -10.66 -10.31 -22.84
CA ALA A 272 -9.41 -9.59 -22.68
C ALA A 272 -8.89 -9.66 -21.24
N GLU A 273 -9.78 -9.56 -20.26
CA GLU A 273 -9.46 -9.74 -18.84
C GLU A 273 -9.05 -11.19 -18.57
N ASN A 274 -9.77 -12.19 -19.08
CA ASN A 274 -9.31 -13.58 -18.96
C ASN A 274 -7.89 -13.80 -19.51
N ALA A 275 -7.53 -13.14 -20.62
CA ALA A 275 -6.17 -13.20 -21.15
C ALA A 275 -5.13 -12.49 -20.27
N LEU A 276 -5.47 -11.31 -19.72
CA LEU A 276 -4.61 -10.58 -18.79
C LEU A 276 -4.41 -11.38 -17.49
N SER A 277 -5.48 -11.84 -16.86
CA SER A 277 -5.44 -12.72 -15.68
C SER A 277 -4.58 -13.97 -15.91
N LEU A 278 -4.78 -14.68 -17.03
CA LEU A 278 -3.95 -15.85 -17.37
C LEU A 278 -2.47 -15.48 -17.46
N SER A 279 -2.15 -14.33 -18.05
CA SER A 279 -0.76 -13.86 -18.15
C SER A 279 -0.16 -13.51 -16.77
N MET A 280 -0.93 -12.89 -15.88
CA MET A 280 -0.50 -12.56 -14.53
C MET A 280 -0.27 -13.82 -13.70
N GLN A 281 -1.23 -14.74 -13.68
CA GLN A 281 -1.10 -16.03 -12.99
C GLN A 281 0.13 -16.82 -13.49
N TRP A 282 0.39 -16.77 -14.80
CA TRP A 282 1.58 -17.38 -15.39
C TRP A 282 2.87 -16.77 -14.84
N TYR A 283 3.01 -15.44 -14.88
CA TYR A 283 4.20 -14.78 -14.35
C TYR A 283 4.45 -15.07 -12.87
N TRP A 284 3.42 -15.04 -12.03
CA TRP A 284 3.55 -15.30 -10.59
C TRP A 284 3.88 -16.77 -10.30
N SER A 285 3.21 -17.72 -10.97
CA SER A 285 3.48 -19.15 -10.80
C SER A 285 4.90 -19.51 -11.26
N ASN A 286 5.39 -18.87 -12.31
CA ASN A 286 6.77 -19.07 -12.78
C ASN A 286 7.83 -18.45 -11.88
N LEU A 287 7.59 -17.27 -11.32
CA LEU A 287 8.49 -16.74 -10.30
C LEU A 287 8.59 -17.76 -9.14
N ALA A 288 7.46 -18.29 -8.69
CA ALA A 288 7.43 -19.26 -7.59
C ALA A 288 8.13 -20.58 -7.94
N ALA A 289 7.96 -21.07 -9.17
CA ALA A 289 8.53 -22.35 -9.60
C ALA A 289 10.00 -22.28 -10.01
N GLN A 290 10.41 -21.20 -10.67
CA GLN A 290 11.67 -21.09 -11.41
C GLN A 290 12.50 -19.84 -11.06
N GLY A 291 11.92 -18.88 -10.33
CA GLY A 291 12.58 -17.61 -10.03
C GLY A 291 12.61 -16.61 -11.20
N ALA A 292 11.91 -16.90 -12.30
CA ALA A 292 11.90 -16.07 -13.50
C ALA A 292 10.49 -16.05 -14.12
N PRO A 293 9.72 -14.94 -14.00
CA PRO A 293 8.32 -14.89 -14.39
C PRO A 293 8.12 -15.13 -15.89
N GLY A 294 9.00 -14.59 -16.75
CA GLY A 294 8.85 -14.63 -18.21
C GLY A 294 9.24 -15.94 -18.91
N VAL A 295 9.46 -17.05 -18.21
CA VAL A 295 9.97 -18.30 -18.82
C VAL A 295 8.82 -19.26 -19.21
N GLY A 296 8.68 -19.56 -20.51
CA GLY A 296 8.02 -20.83 -20.90
C GLY A 296 6.50 -20.85 -21.11
N PHE A 297 5.87 -19.77 -21.59
CA PHE A 297 4.48 -19.86 -22.11
C PHE A 297 4.32 -19.19 -23.46
N SER A 298 3.67 -19.91 -24.37
CA SER A 298 3.32 -19.39 -25.70
C SER A 298 2.20 -18.35 -25.64
N GLY A 299 1.37 -18.33 -24.59
CA GLY A 299 0.24 -17.40 -24.44
C GLY A 299 0.54 -16.09 -23.68
N ALA A 300 1.71 -15.98 -23.03
CA ALA A 300 2.26 -14.75 -22.45
C ALA A 300 3.72 -14.64 -22.91
N PRO A 301 3.94 -14.45 -24.22
CA PRO A 301 5.26 -14.56 -24.84
C PRO A 301 6.18 -13.39 -24.48
N LEU A 302 5.67 -12.38 -23.79
CA LEU A 302 6.44 -11.19 -23.46
C LEU A 302 7.44 -11.52 -22.36
N LEU A 303 8.72 -11.43 -22.72
CA LEU A 303 9.80 -11.54 -21.76
C LEU A 303 9.67 -10.43 -20.72
N TRP A 304 9.60 -10.81 -19.44
CA TRP A 304 9.68 -9.87 -18.32
C TRP A 304 11.15 -9.67 -17.93
N PRO A 305 11.77 -8.54 -18.28
CA PRO A 305 13.18 -8.30 -17.98
C PRO A 305 13.39 -8.11 -16.48
N ALA A 306 14.55 -8.56 -16.00
CA ALA A 306 14.99 -8.25 -14.65
C ALA A 306 15.19 -6.73 -14.49
N TYR A 307 14.64 -6.20 -13.41
CA TYR A 307 14.80 -4.82 -12.98
C TYR A 307 16.26 -4.53 -12.64
N ASN A 308 16.73 -3.36 -13.03
CA ASN A 308 18.04 -2.85 -12.66
C ASN A 308 17.97 -1.33 -12.48
N ALA A 309 18.92 -0.77 -11.72
CA ALA A 309 18.91 0.64 -11.34
C ALA A 309 19.02 1.61 -12.53
N THR A 310 19.54 1.17 -13.68
CA THR A 310 19.73 2.01 -14.86
C THR A 310 18.49 2.01 -15.76
N GLY A 311 18.13 0.84 -16.30
CA GLY A 311 17.04 0.68 -17.25
C GLY A 311 15.64 0.62 -16.64
N ARG A 312 15.54 0.27 -15.35
CA ARG A 312 14.28 0.30 -14.55
C ARG A 312 13.06 -0.24 -15.29
N ALA A 313 13.26 -1.33 -16.02
CA ALA A 313 12.25 -1.91 -16.90
C ALA A 313 11.06 -2.43 -16.11
N THR A 314 9.86 -1.93 -16.41
CA THR A 314 8.63 -2.21 -15.66
C THR A 314 7.62 -2.91 -16.57
N MET A 315 7.08 -4.04 -16.14
CA MET A 315 6.03 -4.74 -16.87
C MET A 315 4.70 -4.00 -16.70
N LEU A 316 4.15 -3.46 -17.78
CA LEU A 316 2.79 -2.94 -17.81
C LEU A 316 1.81 -4.09 -18.01
N LEU A 317 0.91 -4.26 -17.05
CA LEU A 317 -0.15 -5.26 -17.03
C LEU A 317 -1.48 -4.56 -17.30
N GLN A 318 -2.07 -4.82 -18.46
CA GLN A 318 -3.36 -4.26 -18.88
C GLN A 318 -4.00 -5.10 -19.98
N THR A 319 -5.31 -4.91 -20.19
CA THR A 319 -6.00 -5.52 -21.32
C THR A 319 -5.50 -4.93 -22.64
N GLY A 320 -5.67 -5.66 -23.75
CA GLY A 320 -5.08 -5.28 -25.05
C GLY A 320 -3.61 -5.67 -25.21
N GLY A 321 -2.96 -6.12 -24.14
CA GLY A 321 -1.67 -6.78 -24.17
C GLY A 321 -0.68 -6.15 -23.19
N ASN A 322 0.09 -7.02 -22.53
CA ASN A 322 1.19 -6.59 -21.67
C ASN A 322 2.29 -5.92 -22.50
N SER A 323 3.03 -5.01 -21.89
CA SER A 323 4.20 -4.37 -22.51
C SER A 323 5.28 -4.07 -21.49
N VAL A 324 6.49 -3.72 -21.94
CA VAL A 324 7.58 -3.30 -21.05
C VAL A 324 7.77 -1.80 -21.20
N LEU A 325 7.59 -1.07 -20.11
CA LEU A 325 7.89 0.35 -20.00
C LEU A 325 9.36 0.53 -19.59
N ALA A 326 10.05 1.43 -20.29
CA ALA A 326 11.37 1.89 -19.87
C ALA A 326 11.19 2.99 -18.82
N ASP A 327 11.78 2.80 -17.64
CA ASP A 327 11.86 3.79 -16.55
C ASP A 327 10.52 4.51 -16.24
N TYR A 328 9.51 3.74 -15.81
CA TYR A 328 8.16 4.26 -15.52
C TYR A 328 8.20 5.44 -14.51
N ASN A 329 7.42 6.48 -14.81
CA ASN A 329 7.28 7.70 -14.01
C ASN A 329 8.63 8.37 -13.63
N THR A 330 9.58 8.39 -14.57
CA THR A 330 10.97 8.84 -14.32
C THR A 330 11.05 10.20 -13.63
N ALA A 331 10.35 11.22 -14.16
CA ALA A 331 10.50 12.61 -13.74
C ALA A 331 10.07 12.83 -12.27
N ASN A 332 8.85 12.41 -11.93
CA ASN A 332 8.31 12.55 -10.58
C ASN A 332 9.10 11.71 -9.58
N CYS A 333 9.43 10.47 -9.93
CA CYS A 333 10.17 9.63 -9.01
C CYS A 333 11.64 10.03 -8.86
N ASN A 334 12.26 10.67 -9.86
CA ASN A 334 13.57 11.33 -9.68
C ASN A 334 13.46 12.51 -8.72
N PHE A 335 12.39 13.31 -8.83
CA PHE A 335 12.14 14.41 -7.90
C PHE A 335 12.00 13.90 -6.45
N PHE A 336 11.20 12.85 -6.21
CA PHE A 336 11.10 12.26 -4.88
C PHE A 336 12.43 11.68 -4.38
N ASP A 337 13.12 10.90 -5.21
CA ASP A 337 14.40 10.28 -4.86
C ASP A 337 15.49 11.31 -4.48
N GLN A 338 15.51 12.46 -5.15
CA GLN A 338 16.63 13.41 -5.06
C GLN A 338 16.36 14.64 -4.21
N GLN A 339 15.10 15.09 -4.13
CA GLN A 339 14.77 16.41 -3.56
C GLN A 339 13.88 16.35 -2.32
N VAL A 340 13.13 15.26 -2.15
CA VAL A 340 12.12 15.13 -1.09
C VAL A 340 12.47 14.04 -0.09
N GLY A 341 12.84 12.85 -0.56
CA GLY A 341 12.93 11.64 0.26
C GLY A 341 11.56 10.99 0.52
N TYR A 342 11.59 9.92 1.31
CA TYR A 342 10.41 9.09 1.66
C TYR A 342 10.14 9.01 3.16
N ASP A 343 10.99 9.69 3.94
CA ASP A 343 10.75 10.07 5.32
C ASP A 343 9.80 11.28 5.35
N PHE A 344 8.59 11.09 4.86
CA PHE A 344 7.50 11.97 5.27
C PHE A 344 7.38 11.84 6.81
N TYR A 345 6.72 12.76 7.52
CA TYR A 345 6.57 12.80 9.00
C TYR A 345 7.81 13.14 9.85
#